data_AF-A0A972FL59-F1
#
_entry.id   AF-A0A972FL59-F1
#
_cell.length_a   1.000
_cell.length_b   1.000
_cell.length_c   1.000
_cell.angle_alpha   90.00
_cell.angle_beta   90.00
_cell.angle_gamma   90.00
#
_symmetry.space_group_name_H-M   'P 1'
#
loop_
_entity.id
_entity.type
_entity.pdbx_description
1 polymer ?
#
loop_
_entity_poly.entity_id
_entity_poly.type
_entity_poly.pdbx_seq_one_letter_code
_entity_poly.pdbx_strand_id
1 'polypeptide(L)' 'MKEWIVDLFPRGGGFKTATRIFAPNQAAAVVSARKMNPQYRTGAVKPAK' A
#
# COMPACT_ATOMS: atom_id res chain seq x y z
N MET A 1 -7.24 1.27 15.33
CA MET A 1 -6.87 1.13 13.90
C MET A 1 -5.63 0.26 13.82
N LYS A 2 -5.43 -0.49 12.73
CA LYS A 2 -4.24 -1.32 12.54
C LYS A 2 -3.33 -0.68 11.48
N GLU A 3 -2.03 -0.79 11.68
CA GLU A 3 -1.04 -0.37 10.70
C GLU A 3 -0.79 -1.50 9.70
N TRP A 4 -0.76 -1.14 8.42
CA TRP A 4 -0.53 -2.06 7.31
C TRP A 4 0.62 -1.54 6.44
N ILE A 5 1.49 -2.44 6.03
CA ILE A 5 2.51 -2.20 5.02
C ILE A 5 1.95 -2.68 3.68
N VAL A 6 1.80 -1.75 2.73
CA VAL A 6 1.33 -2.01 1.37
C VAL A 6 2.49 -1.84 0.40
N ASP A 7 2.81 -2.90 -0.34
CA ASP A 7 3.82 -2.83 -1.40
C ASP A 7 3.31 -1.98 -2.57
N LEU A 8 4.17 -1.10 -3.08
CA LEU A 8 3.92 -0.19 -4.19
C LEU A 8 4.90 -0.47 -5.32
N PHE A 9 4.36 -0.64 -6.52
CA PHE A 9 5.11 -0.90 -7.75
C PHE A 9 4.92 0.27 -8.72
N PRO A 10 5.98 0.98 -9.14
CA PRO A 10 5.87 2.06 -10.10
C PRO A 10 5.27 1.57 -11.42
N ARG A 11 4.29 2.30 -11.98
CA ARG A 11 3.69 1.93 -13.28
C ARG A 11 4.65 2.06 -14.46
N GLY A 12 5.62 2.99 -14.37
CA GLY A 12 6.62 3.24 -15.42
C GLY A 12 7.86 2.34 -15.35
N GLY A 13 7.87 1.31 -14.49
CA GLY A 13 9.08 0.56 -14.17
C GLY A 13 9.92 1.24 -13.10
N GLY A 14 10.68 0.45 -12.33
CA GLY A 14 11.50 0.93 -11.21
C GLY A 14 11.48 -0.02 -10.02
N PHE A 15 12.15 0.38 -8.95
CA PHE A 15 12.25 -0.42 -7.73
C PHE A 15 10.92 -0.44 -6.98
N LYS A 16 10.57 -1.60 -6.42
CA LYS A 16 9.43 -1.73 -5.50
C LYS A 16 9.69 -0.90 -4.24
N THR A 17 8.67 -0.21 -3.77
CA THR A 17 8.68 0.47 -2.47
C THR A 17 7.51 -0.02 -1.63
N ALA A 18 7.40 0.43 -0.39
CA ALA A 18 6.27 0.11 0.47
C ALA A 18 5.80 1.36 1.21
N THR A 19 4.50 1.43 1.48
CA THR A 19 3.91 2.53 2.25
C THR A 19 3.18 2.00 3.47
N ARG A 20 3.17 2.79 4.55
CA ARG A 20 2.47 2.48 5.79
C ARG A 20 1.12 3.16 5.78
N ILE A 21 0.06 2.40 6.03
CA ILE A 21 -1.32 2.87 6.03
C ILE A 21 -2.00 2.42 7.31
N PHE A 22 -2.60 3.37 8.03
CA PHE A 22 -3.49 3.08 9.15
C PHE A 22 -4.91 2.87 8.64
N ALA A 23 -5.45 1.67 8.83
CA ALA A 23 -6.77 1.29 8.32
C ALA A 23 -7.46 0.25 9.23
N PRO A 24 -8.80 0.16 9.20
CA PRO A 24 -9.54 -0.83 10.01
C PRO A 24 -9.30 -2.27 9.53
N ASN A 25 -9.03 -2.47 8.24
CA ASN A 25 -8.77 -3.78 7.64
C ASN A 25 -7.82 -3.66 6.42
N GLN A 26 -7.40 -4.81 5.89
CA GLN A 26 -6.48 -4.90 4.76
C GLN A 26 -7.03 -4.26 3.47
N ALA A 27 -8.33 -4.46 3.18
CA ALA A 27 -8.95 -3.92 1.97
C ALA A 27 -8.98 -2.38 1.99
N ALA A 28 -9.31 -1.79 3.13
CA ALA A 28 -9.26 -0.34 3.34
C ALA A 28 -7.83 0.19 3.20
N ALA A 29 -6.83 -0.56 3.68
CA ALA A 29 -5.42 -0.18 3.49
C ALA A 29 -5.04 -0.10 2.00
N VAL A 30 -5.45 -1.08 1.19
CA VAL A 30 -5.22 -1.07 -0.27
C VAL A 30 -5.89 0.13 -0.93
N VAL A 31 -7.16 0.40 -0.61
CA VAL A 31 -7.90 1.52 -1.20
C VAL A 31 -7.24 2.85 -0.87
N SER A 32 -6.87 3.06 0.40
CA SER A 32 -6.14 4.26 0.82
C SER A 32 -4.77 4.36 0.14
N ALA A 33 -4.01 3.27 0.06
CA ALA A 33 -2.72 3.25 -0.63
C ALA A 33 -2.84 3.63 -2.12
N ARG A 34 -3.89 3.15 -2.82
CA ARG A 34 -4.18 3.51 -4.22
C ARG A 34 -4.54 4.98 -4.38
N LYS A 35 -5.33 5.54 -3.45
CA LYS A 35 -5.72 6.96 -3.46
C LYS A 35 -4.51 7.87 -3.21
N MET A 36 -3.64 7.50 -2.27
CA MET A 36 -2.44 8.27 -1.93
C MET A 36 -1.35 8.17 -3.01
N ASN A 37 -1.25 7.03 -3.70
CA ASN A 37 -0.19 6.74 -4.68
C ASN A 37 -0.78 6.31 -6.03
N PRO A 38 -1.47 7.20 -6.77
CA PRO A 38 -2.16 6.84 -8.02
C PRO A 38 -1.21 6.38 -9.13
N GLN A 39 0.06 6.78 -9.05
CA GLN A 39 1.13 6.46 -10.00
C GLN A 39 1.67 5.03 -9.82
N TYR A 40 1.28 4.37 -8.72
CA TYR A 40 1.76 3.05 -8.33
C TYR A 40 0.66 2.01 -8.45
N ARG A 41 1.05 0.75 -8.63
CA ARG A 41 0.20 -0.43 -8.43
C ARG A 41 0.43 -0.93 -7.01
N THR A 42 -0.65 -1.29 -6.32
CA THR A 42 -0.56 -1.92 -4.99
C THR A 42 -0.37 -3.43 -5.14
N GLY A 43 0.59 -4.00 -4.42
CA GLY A 43 0.83 -5.44 -4.37
C GLY A 43 0.40 -6.08 -3.06
N ALA A 44 1.30 -6.87 -2.46
CA ALA A 44 1.03 -7.54 -1.19
C ALA A 44 0.79 -6.54 -0.06
N VAL A 45 -0.07 -6.94 0.88
CA VAL A 45 -0.35 -6.15 2.09
C VAL A 45 -0.10 -7.03 3.30
N LYS A 46 0.66 -6.49 4.25
CA LYS A 46 1.05 -7.19 5.47
C LYS A 46 0.73 -6.30 6.67
N PRO A 47 0.34 -6.86 7.83
CA PRO A 47 0.30 -6.07 9.06
C PRO A 47 1.70 -5.53 9.37
N ALA A 48 1.79 -4.25 9.76
CA ALA A 48 3.02 -3.74 10.36
C ALA A 48 3.14 -4.41 11.73
N LYS A 49 4.23 -5.15 11.91
CA LYS A 49 4.49 -5.97 13.09
C LYS A 49 4.83 -5.09 14.30
#